data_AF-A0A965KI49-F1
#
_entry.id   AF-A0A965KI49-F1
#
_cell.length_a   1.000
_cell.length_b   1.000
_cell.length_c   1.000
_cell.angle_alpha   90.00
_cell.angle_beta   90.00
_cell.angle_gamma   90.00
#
_symmetry.space_group_name_H-M   'P 1'
#
loop_
_entity.id
_entity.type
_entity.pdbx_description
1 polymer ?
#
loop_
_entity_poly.entity_id
_entity_poly.type
_entity_poly.pdbx_seq_one_letter_code
_entity_poly.pdbx_strand_id
1 'polypeptide(L)'
;MGIGDRAYMRDRSAPRVPISMTAWVVGILVGFFILNLIQESAHADFLGWMVLDENTLRPWQWLTHAFLHEGFWHLLGNCLILWWTGATVEQEHGPA
;
A
#
# COMPACT_ATOMS: atom_id res chain seq x y z
N MET A 1 -40.83 26.90 -13.22
CA MET A 1 -40.08 25.98 -12.35
C MET A 1 -40.20 24.58 -12.94
N GLY A 2 -39.16 24.11 -13.62
CA GLY A 2 -39.16 22.82 -14.34
C GLY A 2 -38.94 21.64 -13.40
N ILE A 3 -39.36 20.44 -13.80
CA ILE A 3 -39.25 19.21 -12.99
C ILE A 3 -37.80 18.90 -12.54
N GLY A 4 -36.79 19.42 -13.26
CA GLY A 4 -35.37 19.27 -12.92
C GLY A 4 -34.83 20.22 -11.84
N ASP A 5 -35.59 21.21 -11.38
CA ASP A 5 -35.12 22.23 -10.42
C ASP A 5 -35.41 21.85 -8.96
N ARG A 6 -35.55 20.53 -8.70
CA ARG A 6 -35.84 20.02 -7.37
C ARG A 6 -34.56 19.96 -6.55
N ALA A 7 -34.60 20.46 -5.33
CA ALA A 7 -33.44 20.57 -4.43
C ALA A 7 -32.71 19.23 -4.16
N TYR A 8 -33.35 18.09 -4.43
CA TYR A 8 -32.73 16.75 -4.31
C TYR A 8 -32.05 16.24 -5.59
N MET A 9 -32.25 16.90 -6.74
CA MET A 9 -31.57 16.58 -8.02
C MET A 9 -30.28 17.39 -8.22
N ARG A 10 -29.98 18.31 -7.29
CA ARG A 10 -28.62 18.86 -7.18
C ARG A 10 -27.73 17.72 -6.74
N ASP A 11 -26.88 17.26 -7.66
CA ASP A 11 -25.81 16.31 -7.39
C ASP A 11 -25.09 16.74 -6.11
N ARG A 12 -25.39 16.04 -5.01
CA ARG A 12 -24.52 16.04 -3.86
C ARG A 12 -23.36 15.16 -4.30
N SER A 13 -22.36 15.77 -4.93
CA SER A 13 -21.10 15.11 -5.24
C SER A 13 -20.77 14.19 -4.06
N ALA A 14 -20.77 12.88 -4.29
CA ALA A 14 -20.56 11.91 -3.22
C ALA A 14 -19.31 12.33 -2.44
N PRO A 15 -19.37 12.40 -1.10
CA PRO A 15 -18.19 12.76 -0.31
C PRO A 15 -17.03 11.88 -0.76
N ARG A 16 -15.89 12.49 -1.11
CA ARG A 16 -14.69 11.74 -1.44
C ARG A 16 -14.28 10.97 -0.18
N VAL A 17 -14.61 9.70 -0.12
CA VAL A 17 -14.16 8.84 0.97
C VAL A 17 -12.65 8.71 0.82
N PRO A 18 -11.85 9.04 1.86
CA PRO A 18 -10.41 8.87 1.78
C PRO A 18 -10.08 7.38 1.55
N ILE A 19 -9.03 7.12 0.76
CA ILE A 19 -8.52 5.76 0.57
C ILE A 19 -8.03 5.25 1.92
N SER A 20 -8.42 4.03 2.27
CA SER A 20 -7.98 3.36 3.50
C SER A 20 -6.45 3.24 3.56
N MET A 21 -5.87 3.44 4.74
CA MET A 21 -4.45 3.27 5.02
C MET A 21 -3.98 1.85 4.66
N THR A 22 -4.82 0.84 4.88
CA THR A 22 -4.55 -0.54 4.47
C THR A 22 -4.35 -0.65 2.96
N ALA A 23 -5.20 0.01 2.17
CA ALA A 23 -5.06 0.03 0.72
C ALA A 23 -3.78 0.76 0.27
N TRP A 24 -3.38 1.82 0.96
CA TRP A 24 -2.10 2.49 0.73
C TRP A 24 -0.91 1.57 1.00
N VAL A 25 -0.89 0.87 2.13
CA VAL A 25 0.19 -0.07 2.47
C VAL A 25 0.30 -1.16 1.40
N VAL A 26 -0.82 -1.78 1.01
CA VAL A 26 -0.84 -2.80 -0.06
C VAL A 26 -0.32 -2.21 -1.37
N GLY A 27 -0.75 -1.00 -1.75
CA GLY A 27 -0.28 -0.32 -2.95
C GLY A 27 1.23 -0.07 -2.94
N ILE A 28 1.80 0.34 -1.79
CA ILE A 28 3.24 0.53 -1.62
C ILE A 28 4.00 -0.79 -1.78
N LEU A 29 3.52 -1.88 -1.16
CA LEU A 29 4.15 -3.20 -1.27
C LEU A 29 4.17 -3.69 -2.73
N VAL A 30 3.06 -3.52 -3.44
CA VAL A 30 2.98 -3.85 -4.88
C VAL A 30 3.93 -2.97 -5.70
N GLY A 31 4.03 -1.68 -5.39
CA GLY A 31 4.95 -0.76 -6.05
C GLY A 31 6.42 -1.18 -5.90
N PHE A 32 6.84 -1.53 -4.68
CA PHE A 32 8.19 -2.04 -4.43
C PHE A 32 8.44 -3.38 -5.11
N PHE A 33 7.44 -4.26 -5.18
CA PHE A 33 7.56 -5.52 -5.91
C PHE A 33 7.77 -5.30 -7.41
N ILE A 34 7.03 -4.37 -8.02
CA ILE A 34 7.23 -4.00 -9.43
C ILE A 34 8.63 -3.40 -9.65
N LEU A 35 9.08 -2.51 -8.76
CA LEU A 35 10.44 -1.97 -8.79
C LEU A 35 11.51 -3.07 -8.71
N ASN A 36 11.30 -4.09 -7.89
CA ASN A 36 12.19 -5.24 -7.81
C ASN A 36 12.24 -6.01 -9.15
N LEU A 37 11.09 -6.29 -9.77
CA LEU A 37 11.02 -6.92 -11.08
C LEU A 37 11.75 -6.10 -12.17
N ILE A 38 11.64 -4.78 -12.11
CA ILE A 38 12.35 -3.87 -13.02
C ILE A 38 13.85 -3.95 -12.80
N GLN A 39 14.33 -3.91 -11.55
CA GLN A 39 15.77 -4.00 -11.25
C GLN A 39 16.36 -5.33 -11.73
N GLU A 40 15.65 -6.44 -11.52
CA GLU A 40 16.06 -7.78 -11.94
C GLU A 40 16.15 -7.85 -13.47
N SER A 41 15.13 -7.32 -14.16
CA SER A 41 15.09 -7.24 -15.63
C SER A 41 16.17 -6.32 -16.20
N ALA A 42 16.51 -5.25 -15.49
CA ALA A 42 17.52 -4.26 -15.90
C ALA A 42 18.96 -4.63 -15.48
N HIS A 43 19.15 -5.71 -14.73
CA HIS A 43 20.42 -6.06 -14.08
C HIS A 43 21.06 -4.89 -13.31
N ALA A 44 20.23 -4.09 -12.66
CA ALA A 44 20.65 -2.93 -11.87
C ALA A 44 20.26 -3.11 -10.40
N ASP A 45 21.07 -2.56 -9.50
CA ASP A 45 20.77 -2.58 -8.06
C ASP A 45 20.28 -1.21 -7.59
N PHE A 46 18.96 -1.08 -7.44
CA PHE A 46 18.34 0.14 -6.91
C PHE A 46 17.91 -0.03 -5.45
N LEU A 47 17.61 -1.26 -5.02
CA LEU A 47 16.98 -1.56 -3.73
C LEU A 47 17.95 -2.19 -2.72
N GLY A 48 19.22 -2.45 -3.07
CA GLY A 48 20.20 -3.10 -2.21
C GLY A 48 20.44 -2.39 -0.88
N TRP A 49 20.28 -1.06 -0.82
CA TRP A 49 20.40 -0.30 0.43
C TRP A 49 19.24 -0.53 1.41
N MET A 50 18.13 -1.11 0.95
CA MET A 50 16.96 -1.46 1.75
C MET A 50 17.01 -2.88 2.33
N VAL A 51 17.80 -3.76 1.71
CA VAL A 51 18.04 -5.13 2.16
C VAL A 51 18.73 -5.09 3.51
N LEU A 52 18.32 -5.94 4.44
CA LEU A 52 18.92 -6.02 5.76
C LEU A 52 20.32 -6.65 5.67
N ASP A 53 21.36 -5.90 6.07
CA ASP A 53 22.74 -6.39 6.15
C ASP A 53 23.09 -6.71 7.62
N GLU A 54 23.54 -7.93 7.86
CA GLU A 54 23.93 -8.41 9.19
C GLU A 54 25.26 -7.79 9.66
N ASN A 55 26.11 -7.35 8.72
CA ASN A 55 27.45 -6.86 9.02
C ASN A 55 27.47 -5.35 9.35
N THR A 56 26.45 -4.62 8.88
CA THR A 56 26.39 -3.16 9.02
C THR A 56 25.07 -2.75 9.65
N LEU A 57 25.13 -2.19 10.86
CA LEU A 57 23.94 -1.65 11.52
C LEU A 57 23.46 -0.37 10.82
N ARG A 58 22.44 -0.51 9.97
CA ARG A 58 21.72 0.60 9.33
C ARG A 58 20.27 0.61 9.84
N PRO A 59 19.88 1.54 10.73
CA PRO A 59 18.59 1.48 11.43
C PRO A 59 17.37 1.45 10.51
N TRP A 60 17.43 2.12 9.35
CA TRP A 60 16.33 2.12 8.39
C TRP A 60 16.07 0.75 7.77
N GLN A 61 17.07 -0.14 7.68
CA GLN A 61 16.91 -1.49 7.11
C GLN A 61 15.86 -2.31 7.86
N TRP A 62 15.67 -2.06 9.15
CA TRP A 62 14.66 -2.72 9.99
C TRP A 62 13.23 -2.42 9.55
N LEU A 63 13.01 -1.28 8.89
CA LEU A 63 11.73 -0.93 8.29
C LEU A 63 11.71 -1.24 6.79
N THR A 64 12.78 -0.90 6.08
CA THR A 64 12.77 -0.95 4.61
C THR A 64 12.77 -2.37 4.06
N HIS A 65 13.39 -3.33 4.77
CA HIS A 65 13.40 -4.73 4.32
C HIS A 65 11.99 -5.32 4.24
N ALA A 66 11.05 -4.86 5.06
CA ALA A 66 9.68 -5.34 5.08
C ALA A 66 8.88 -5.01 3.80
N PHE A 67 9.36 -4.06 2.98
CA PHE A 67 8.76 -3.78 1.67
C PHE A 67 9.26 -4.73 0.57
N LEU A 68 10.40 -5.39 0.78
CA LEU A 68 11.01 -6.27 -0.22
C LEU A 68 10.44 -7.69 -0.10
N HIS A 69 10.03 -8.26 -1.22
CA HIS A 69 9.43 -9.60 -1.28
C HIS A 69 10.12 -10.46 -2.34
N GLU A 70 10.54 -11.66 -1.94
CA GLU A 70 11.25 -12.65 -2.77
C GLU A 70 10.27 -13.53 -3.58
N GLY A 71 9.17 -12.97 -4.07
CA GLY A 71 8.26 -13.69 -4.95
C GLY A 71 6.78 -13.31 -4.83
N PHE A 72 6.04 -13.67 -5.87
CA PHE A 72 4.62 -13.34 -6.00
C PHE A 72 3.76 -13.95 -4.88
N TRP A 73 3.97 -15.22 -4.54
CA TRP A 73 3.17 -15.90 -3.51
C TRP A 73 3.41 -15.34 -2.11
N HIS A 74 4.64 -14.92 -1.82
CA HIS A 74 4.97 -14.28 -0.55
C HIS A 74 4.26 -12.93 -0.44
N LEU A 75 4.34 -12.09 -1.48
CA LEU A 75 3.60 -10.82 -1.54
C LEU A 75 2.10 -11.04 -1.40
N LEU A 76 1.53 -11.98 -2.16
CA LEU A 76 0.09 -12.26 -2.15
C LEU A 76 -0.39 -12.67 -0.76
N GLY A 77 0.33 -13.57 -0.10
CA GLY A 77 0.00 -14.02 1.26
C GLY A 77 0.00 -12.86 2.27
N ASN A 78 1.05 -12.03 2.26
CA ASN A 78 1.15 -10.88 3.14
C ASN A 78 0.05 -9.85 2.87
N CYS A 79 -0.21 -9.52 1.61
CA CYS A 79 -1.27 -8.59 1.22
C CYS A 79 -2.66 -9.10 1.62
N LEU A 80 -2.92 -10.41 1.53
CA LEU A 80 -4.20 -10.99 1.92
C LEU A 80 -4.43 -10.87 3.44
N ILE A 81 -3.40 -11.18 4.22
CA ILE A 81 -3.46 -11.04 5.69
C ILE A 81 -3.66 -9.57 6.04
N LEU A 82 -2.85 -8.66 5.48
CA LEU A 82 -2.97 -7.22 5.71
C LEU A 82 -4.33 -6.67 5.30
N TRP A 83 -4.90 -7.15 4.21
CA TRP A 83 -6.23 -6.74 3.77
C TRP A 83 -7.32 -7.11 4.77
N TRP A 84 -7.24 -8.29 5.38
CA TRP A 84 -8.21 -8.72 6.38
C TRP A 84 -7.97 -8.09 7.74
N THR A 85 -6.76 -8.21 8.28
CA THR A 85 -6.46 -7.76 9.65
C THR A 85 -6.24 -6.26 9.72
N GLY A 86 -5.61 -5.65 8.71
CA GLY A 86 -5.36 -4.22 8.64
C GLY A 86 -6.65 -3.42 8.53
N ALA A 87 -7.61 -3.88 7.73
CA ALA A 87 -8.92 -3.23 7.61
C ALA A 87 -9.72 -3.26 8.92
N THR A 88 -9.61 -4.34 9.71
CA THR A 88 -10.22 -4.42 11.05
C THR A 88 -9.55 -3.43 12.01
N VAL A 89 -8.21 -3.42 12.07
CA VAL A 89 -7.46 -2.49 12.93
C VAL A 89 -7.74 -1.03 12.57
N GLU A 90 -7.79 -0.71 11.28
CA GLU A 90 -8.10 0.64 10.80
C GLU A 90 -9.52 1.07 11.18
N GLN A 91 -10.50 0.16 11.18
CA GLN A 91 -11.86 0.47 11.63
C GLN A 91 -11.96 0.67 13.14
N GLU A 92 -11.21 -0.10 13.94
CA GLU A 92 -11.30 -0.04 15.41
C GLU A 92 -10.41 1.05 16.03
N HIS A 93 -9.28 1.35 15.41
CA HIS A 93 -8.23 2.22 15.96
C HIS A 93 -7.77 3.32 15.01
N GLY A 94 -8.36 3.41 13.81
CA GLY A 94 -8.07 4.48 12.87
C GLY A 94 -8.53 5.85 13.39
N PRO A 95 -7.93 6.94 12.88
CA PRO A 95 -8.39 8.28 13.20
C PRO A 95 -9.84 8.48 12.73
N ALA A 96 -10.65 9.11 13.59
CA ALA A 96 -12.05 9.41 13.35
C ALA A 96 -12.28 10.44 12.23
#